data_AF-A0A8B9D1S2-F1
#
_entry.id   AF-A0A8B9D1S2-F1
#
_cell.length_a   1.000
_cell.length_b   1.000
_cell.length_c   1.000
_cell.angle_alpha   90.00
_cell.angle_beta   90.00
_cell.angle_gamma   90.00
#
_symmetry.space_group_name_H-M   'P 1'
#
loop_
_entity.id
_entity.type
_entity.pdbx_description
1 polymer ?
#
loop_
_entity_poly.entity_id
_entity_poly.type
_entity_poly.pdbx_seq_one_letter_code
_entity_poly.pdbx_strand_id
1 'polypeptide(L)'
;MAQRGQGAARKVSKKPAKKPAAARAPDMDSLGFQAMDSNVPGLSHVILQKLNMKSYEDYKSAMDGRKRGSDFGIRTYFDMFQKMEDTFKFCAECKKLPDALPDPKSLRRCKRCQNVYYCGVACQRANWPLHKKFCKKLKLVALDRLVEWLVFTGDIPFPTEAWTKPAGDVAGWEDWFAMQGQLEEKLGAVLAGRYMSLLWANAGKPRPEDGELRESVRRLVTDFHSRPLTIGLGLRLFGIDPLAKPLTIHVVGASHVETLNTRVTDYDELARMFPGQQGMEVVMVGVDVVDGPIMRPPLATPVPQGRIYLSSFKGLYHDFWEGQVETKLAARPDLVVGFHPGFHACPDLMAGWLPTLLLLRDYRLPTLFTVYSEQELKSSLQILVELETHIMGYAANPFASLRPEQVYSSPNKVPVYCSSYYIALLGPAASVGELEGGSDDD
;
A
#
# COMPACT_ATOMS: atom_id res chain seq x y z
N MET A 1 31.21 -17.22 -71.49
CA MET A 1 31.79 -18.06 -70.41
C MET A 1 32.26 -17.15 -69.29
N ALA A 2 31.86 -17.45 -68.03
CA ALA A 2 32.50 -17.12 -66.73
C ALA A 2 33.05 -15.69 -66.48
N GLN A 3 32.90 -15.04 -65.33
CA GLN A 3 32.52 -15.45 -63.98
C GLN A 3 32.27 -14.19 -63.13
N ARG A 4 31.39 -14.38 -62.15
CA ARG A 4 31.12 -13.58 -60.94
C ARG A 4 32.32 -12.83 -60.33
N GLY A 5 32.07 -11.60 -59.91
CA GLY A 5 32.73 -10.94 -58.79
C GLY A 5 31.70 -10.12 -58.00
N GLN A 6 31.22 -10.66 -56.88
CA GLN A 6 30.26 -10.01 -55.99
C GLN A 6 30.99 -8.99 -55.11
N GLY A 7 30.67 -7.70 -55.27
CA GLY A 7 31.05 -6.64 -54.35
C GLY A 7 30.04 -6.53 -53.21
N ALA A 8 30.47 -6.79 -51.98
CA ALA A 8 29.65 -6.73 -50.78
C ALA A 8 29.19 -5.30 -50.47
N ALA A 9 27.88 -5.05 -50.58
CA ALA A 9 27.25 -3.81 -50.11
C ALA A 9 27.20 -3.81 -48.56
N ARG A 10 27.97 -2.91 -47.93
CA ARG A 10 27.86 -2.61 -46.49
C ARG A 10 26.48 -2.04 -46.18
N LYS A 11 25.60 -2.86 -45.60
CA LYS A 11 24.36 -2.39 -44.95
C LYS A 11 24.73 -1.58 -43.70
N VAL A 12 24.61 -0.26 -43.78
CA VAL A 12 24.64 0.63 -42.61
C VAL A 12 23.32 0.41 -41.85
N SER A 13 23.39 -0.36 -40.77
CA SER A 13 22.29 -0.50 -39.82
C SER A 13 22.13 0.82 -39.04
N LYS A 14 21.09 1.59 -39.39
CA LYS A 14 20.64 2.72 -38.55
C LYS A 14 20.19 2.15 -37.21
N LYS A 15 21.02 2.30 -36.17
CA LYS A 15 20.59 2.10 -34.78
C LYS A 15 19.42 3.08 -34.52
N PRO A 16 18.29 2.63 -33.97
CA PRO A 16 17.24 3.56 -33.56
C PRO A 16 17.82 4.50 -32.51
N ALA A 17 17.62 5.80 -32.70
CA ALA A 17 18.01 6.82 -31.76
C ALA A 17 17.40 6.47 -30.39
N LYS A 18 18.24 6.31 -29.37
CA LYS A 18 17.78 6.24 -27.99
C LYS A 18 16.99 7.52 -27.72
N LYS A 19 15.68 7.41 -27.49
CA LYS A 19 14.91 8.48 -26.86
C LYS A 19 15.69 8.91 -25.60
N PRO A 20 15.88 10.21 -25.36
CA PRO A 20 16.50 10.65 -24.12
C PRO A 20 15.67 10.06 -22.97
N ALA A 21 16.34 9.36 -22.06
CA ALA A 21 15.69 8.89 -20.85
C ALA A 21 15.15 10.14 -20.16
N ALA A 22 13.82 10.27 -20.10
CA ALA A 22 13.19 11.27 -19.25
C ALA A 22 13.85 11.14 -17.88
N ALA A 23 14.33 12.25 -17.32
CA ALA A 23 14.82 12.28 -15.96
C ALA A 23 13.71 11.65 -15.10
N ARG A 24 13.98 10.45 -14.57
CA ARG A 24 13.01 9.71 -13.77
C ARG A 24 12.73 10.60 -12.56
N ALA A 25 11.51 11.10 -12.44
CA ALA A 25 11.05 11.74 -11.21
C ALA A 25 11.34 10.77 -10.04
N PRO A 26 11.74 11.27 -8.87
CA PRO A 26 11.96 10.43 -7.71
C PRO A 26 10.67 9.68 -7.38
N ASP A 27 10.82 8.36 -7.34
CA ASP A 27 9.81 7.41 -6.88
C ASP A 27 9.71 7.47 -5.34
N MET A 28 8.53 7.22 -4.79
CA MET A 28 8.23 7.31 -3.34
C MET A 28 9.20 6.48 -2.51
N ASP A 29 9.56 5.29 -2.98
CA ASP A 29 10.51 4.40 -2.29
C ASP A 29 11.91 5.01 -2.20
N SER A 30 12.36 5.72 -3.23
CA SER A 30 13.65 6.42 -3.24
C SER A 30 13.68 7.54 -2.21
N LEU A 31 12.58 8.29 -2.12
CA LEU A 31 12.40 9.32 -1.08
C LEU A 31 12.36 8.68 0.32
N GLY A 32 11.74 7.51 0.46
CA GLY A 32 11.76 6.71 1.68
C GLY A 32 13.19 6.34 2.11
N PHE A 33 14.02 5.87 1.17
CA PHE A 33 15.44 5.57 1.43
C PHE A 33 16.23 6.81 1.87
N GLN A 34 16.05 7.95 1.19
CA GLN A 34 16.70 9.21 1.54
C GLN A 34 16.27 9.71 2.93
N ALA A 35 14.97 9.63 3.24
CA ALA A 35 14.43 10.00 4.54
C ALA A 35 14.94 9.08 5.65
N MET A 36 15.14 7.78 5.39
CA MET A 36 15.75 6.85 6.34
C MET A 36 17.18 7.27 6.68
N ASP A 37 18.02 7.53 5.68
CA ASP A 37 19.42 7.92 5.90
C ASP A 37 19.57 9.29 6.54
N SER A 38 18.67 10.23 6.24
CA SER A 38 18.64 11.53 6.90
C SER A 38 18.39 11.42 8.41
N ASN A 39 17.59 10.43 8.84
CA ASN A 39 17.30 10.17 10.24
C ASN A 39 18.35 9.26 10.92
N VAL A 40 18.87 8.27 10.19
CA VAL A 40 19.85 7.28 10.65
C VAL A 40 20.86 7.06 9.53
N PRO A 41 22.00 7.79 9.53
CA PRO A 41 22.98 7.72 8.46
C PRO A 41 23.46 6.29 8.19
N GLY A 42 23.25 5.82 6.95
CA GLY A 42 23.68 4.51 6.46
C GLY A 42 22.69 3.37 6.71
N LEU A 43 21.49 3.65 7.25
CA LEU A 43 20.47 2.61 7.48
C LEU A 43 20.01 1.97 6.16
N SER A 44 19.91 2.75 5.08
CA SER A 44 19.54 2.21 3.76
C SER A 44 20.54 1.15 3.28
N HIS A 45 21.84 1.39 3.50
CA HIS A 45 22.91 0.44 3.17
C HIS A 45 22.82 -0.84 3.99
N VAL A 46 22.42 -0.75 5.28
CA VAL A 46 22.17 -1.93 6.11
C VAL A 46 21.03 -2.77 5.54
N ILE A 47 19.93 -2.14 5.14
CA ILE A 47 18.79 -2.84 4.52
C ILE A 47 19.27 -3.61 3.28
N LEU A 48 19.97 -2.92 2.36
CA LEU A 48 20.48 -3.52 1.13
C LEU A 48 21.44 -4.68 1.43
N GLN A 49 22.41 -4.48 2.32
CA GLN A 49 23.39 -5.52 2.68
C GLN A 49 22.72 -6.75 3.29
N LYS A 50 21.77 -6.56 4.22
CA LYS A 50 21.08 -7.68 4.89
C LYS A 50 20.19 -8.47 3.95
N LEU A 51 19.65 -7.82 2.93
CA LEU A 51 18.85 -8.44 1.87
C LEU A 51 19.69 -8.90 0.66
N ASN A 52 21.03 -8.85 0.75
CA ASN A 52 21.95 -9.23 -0.32
C ASN A 52 21.72 -8.45 -1.64
N MET A 53 21.52 -7.13 -1.50
CA MET A 53 21.32 -6.19 -2.59
C MET A 53 22.50 -5.23 -2.70
N LYS A 54 22.84 -4.85 -3.93
CA LYS A 54 24.00 -3.98 -4.21
C LYS A 54 23.67 -2.50 -4.32
N SER A 55 22.43 -2.16 -4.66
CA SER A 55 21.98 -0.78 -4.86
C SER A 55 20.47 -0.65 -4.73
N TYR A 56 19.97 0.59 -4.76
CA TYR A 56 18.52 0.85 -4.82
C TYR A 56 17.89 0.28 -6.09
N GLU A 57 18.57 0.34 -7.24
CA GLU A 57 18.07 -0.28 -8.48
C GLU A 57 17.94 -1.80 -8.35
N ASP A 58 18.83 -2.42 -7.59
CA ASP A 58 18.79 -3.85 -7.30
C ASP A 58 17.64 -4.20 -6.33
N TYR A 59 17.33 -3.31 -5.38
CA TYR A 59 16.11 -3.38 -4.56
C TYR A 59 14.85 -3.27 -5.42
N LYS A 60 14.76 -2.23 -6.25
CA LYS A 60 13.61 -2.04 -7.16
C LYS A 60 13.41 -3.22 -8.11
N SER A 61 14.50 -3.75 -8.66
CA SER A 61 14.47 -4.96 -9.48
C SER A 61 13.98 -6.20 -8.70
N ALA A 62 14.29 -6.29 -7.41
CA ALA A 62 13.79 -7.37 -6.57
C ALA A 62 12.28 -7.23 -6.29
N MET A 63 11.82 -6.00 -6.03
CA MET A 63 10.39 -5.69 -5.86
C MET A 63 9.58 -5.97 -7.13
N ASP A 64 10.17 -5.74 -8.30
CA ASP A 64 9.61 -6.12 -9.62
C ASP A 64 9.56 -7.65 -9.85
N GLY A 65 9.85 -8.48 -8.85
CA GLY A 65 9.77 -9.95 -8.96
C GLY A 65 10.91 -10.60 -9.76
N ARG A 66 11.96 -9.84 -10.12
CA ARG A 66 13.06 -10.35 -10.96
C ARG A 66 14.12 -11.15 -10.19
N LYS A 67 14.04 -11.18 -8.85
CA LYS A 67 14.90 -11.98 -7.99
C LYS A 67 14.14 -13.14 -7.36
N ARG A 68 14.81 -14.28 -7.22
CA ARG A 68 14.28 -15.47 -6.53
C ARG A 68 14.70 -15.47 -5.05
N GLY A 69 13.98 -16.23 -4.22
CA GLY A 69 14.27 -16.36 -2.78
C GLY A 69 15.74 -16.71 -2.46
N SER A 70 16.38 -17.54 -3.29
CA SER A 70 17.80 -17.90 -3.17
C SER A 70 18.74 -16.69 -3.27
N ASP A 71 18.35 -15.66 -4.02
CA ASP A 71 19.20 -14.51 -4.33
C ASP A 71 19.33 -13.58 -3.13
N PHE A 72 18.41 -13.66 -2.18
CA PHE A 72 18.45 -12.94 -0.89
C PHE A 72 19.36 -13.62 0.15
N GLY A 73 19.90 -14.79 -0.18
CA GLY A 73 20.73 -15.60 0.73
C GLY A 73 19.96 -16.12 1.95
N ILE A 74 18.66 -16.33 1.82
CA ILE A 74 17.79 -16.88 2.87
C ILE A 74 17.75 -18.40 2.67
N ARG A 75 18.24 -19.16 3.65
CA ARG A 75 18.29 -20.63 3.60
C ARG A 75 17.32 -21.31 4.56
N THR A 76 16.98 -20.63 5.66
CA THR A 76 16.06 -21.11 6.69
C THR A 76 15.08 -20.02 7.10
N TYR A 77 13.98 -20.39 7.75
CA TYR A 77 13.06 -19.41 8.34
C TYR A 77 13.72 -18.58 9.44
N PHE A 78 14.61 -19.18 10.23
CA PHE A 78 15.43 -18.44 11.19
C PHE A 78 16.24 -17.34 10.50
N ASP A 79 16.92 -17.65 9.40
CA ASP A 79 17.69 -16.65 8.64
C ASP A 79 16.79 -15.53 8.10
N MET A 80 15.60 -15.87 7.62
CA MET A 80 14.62 -14.90 7.13
C MET A 80 14.24 -13.91 8.24
N PHE A 81 13.76 -14.40 9.38
CA PHE A 81 13.35 -13.54 10.50
C PHE A 81 14.52 -12.74 11.07
N GLN A 82 15.71 -13.33 11.16
CA GLN A 82 16.90 -12.64 11.64
C GLN A 82 17.34 -11.53 10.69
N LYS A 83 17.33 -11.78 9.37
CA LYS A 83 17.64 -10.77 8.35
C LYS A 83 16.64 -9.63 8.38
N MET A 84 15.34 -9.94 8.45
CA MET A 84 14.29 -8.93 8.60
C MET A 84 14.49 -8.11 9.86
N GLU A 85 14.83 -8.72 11.00
CA GLU A 85 15.05 -8.00 12.25
C GLU A 85 16.31 -7.10 12.19
N ASP A 86 17.33 -7.52 11.46
CA ASP A 86 18.59 -6.79 11.32
C ASP A 86 18.46 -5.51 10.46
N THR A 87 17.43 -5.39 9.59
CA THR A 87 17.28 -4.25 8.67
C THR A 87 16.97 -2.92 9.38
N PHE A 88 16.47 -2.95 10.61
CA PHE A 88 16.16 -1.75 11.42
C PHE A 88 16.91 -1.75 12.76
N LYS A 89 18.00 -2.50 12.87
CA LYS A 89 18.76 -2.65 14.12
C LYS A 89 19.79 -1.53 14.28
N PHE A 90 19.46 -0.51 15.06
CA PHE A 90 20.36 0.61 15.39
C PHE A 90 20.05 1.18 16.77
N CYS A 91 20.96 1.97 17.37
CA CYS A 91 20.68 2.60 18.66
C CYS A 91 19.63 3.71 18.51
N ALA A 92 18.48 3.58 19.16
CA ALA A 92 17.38 4.54 19.05
C ALA A 92 17.72 5.95 19.58
N GLU A 93 18.73 6.05 20.45
CA GLU A 93 19.25 7.31 21.00
C GLU A 93 20.33 7.92 20.09
N CYS A 94 21.52 7.30 20.03
CA CYS A 94 22.68 7.88 19.34
C CYS A 94 22.74 7.57 17.84
N LYS A 95 21.75 6.86 17.29
CA LYS A 95 21.61 6.49 15.86
C LYS A 95 22.73 5.65 15.27
N LYS A 96 23.71 5.22 16.08
CA LYS A 96 24.80 4.35 15.63
C LYS A 96 24.27 2.99 15.18
N LEU A 97 24.73 2.56 14.00
CA LEU A 97 24.53 1.25 13.43
C LEU A 97 25.48 0.21 14.04
N PRO A 98 25.16 -1.10 13.89
CA PRO A 98 26.05 -2.26 13.89
C PRO A 98 27.53 -2.02 14.13
N ASP A 99 28.11 -1.68 12.99
CA ASP A 99 29.54 -1.65 12.71
C ASP A 99 30.20 -0.36 13.19
N ALA A 100 29.40 0.64 13.61
CA ALA A 100 29.87 1.88 14.21
C ALA A 100 30.00 1.79 15.74
N LEU A 101 29.72 0.62 16.33
CA LEU A 101 29.84 0.36 17.76
C LEU A 101 31.13 -0.39 18.08
N PRO A 102 31.79 -0.12 19.23
CA PRO A 102 33.00 -0.84 19.65
C PRO A 102 32.78 -2.36 19.76
N ASP A 103 31.59 -2.78 20.19
CA ASP A 103 31.12 -4.16 20.12
C ASP A 103 29.74 -4.16 19.42
N PRO A 104 29.62 -4.68 18.19
CA PRO A 104 28.34 -4.79 17.49
C PRO A 104 27.29 -5.63 18.26
N LYS A 105 27.73 -6.53 19.14
CA LYS A 105 26.84 -7.34 19.99
C LYS A 105 26.31 -6.56 21.19
N SER A 106 26.70 -5.31 21.38
CA SER A 106 26.23 -4.45 22.48
C SER A 106 24.78 -3.97 22.33
N LEU A 107 24.21 -3.99 21.12
CA LEU A 107 22.82 -3.59 20.90
C LEU A 107 21.86 -4.55 21.62
N ARG A 108 21.10 -4.00 22.57
CA ARG A 108 20.09 -4.70 23.37
C ARG A 108 18.72 -4.14 23.06
N ARG A 109 17.74 -5.03 22.90
CA ARG A 109 16.33 -4.66 22.75
C ARG A 109 15.79 -4.05 24.03
N CYS A 110 14.88 -3.10 23.89
CA CYS A 110 14.00 -2.73 24.99
C CYS A 110 13.20 -3.96 25.42
N LYS A 111 13.38 -4.40 26.68
CA LYS A 111 12.72 -5.61 27.21
C LYS A 111 11.19 -5.54 27.18
N ARG A 112 10.61 -4.33 27.19
CA ARG A 112 9.17 -4.11 27.23
C ARG A 112 8.52 -4.21 25.85
N CYS A 113 9.02 -3.48 24.85
CA CYS A 113 8.41 -3.45 23.52
C CYS A 113 9.02 -4.42 22.51
N GLN A 114 10.24 -4.91 22.74
CA GLN A 114 10.97 -5.79 21.81
C GLN A 114 11.17 -5.20 20.40
N ASN A 115 11.02 -3.88 20.23
CA ASN A 115 11.02 -3.20 18.94
C ASN A 115 12.26 -2.31 18.70
N VAL A 116 12.71 -1.58 19.73
CA VAL A 116 13.84 -0.64 19.62
C VAL A 116 15.09 -1.18 20.31
N TYR A 117 16.25 -0.71 19.86
CA TYR A 117 17.56 -1.15 20.34
C TYR A 117 18.37 -0.01 20.97
N TYR A 118 19.22 -0.35 21.92
CA TYR A 118 20.16 0.58 22.55
C TYR A 118 21.53 -0.06 22.67
N CYS A 119 22.61 0.70 22.43
CA CYS A 119 23.98 0.20 22.59
C CYS A 119 24.40 0.04 24.06
N GLY A 120 23.60 0.57 25.00
CA GLY A 120 23.85 0.43 26.43
C GLY A 120 22.79 1.11 27.29
N VAL A 121 22.89 0.91 28.60
CA VAL A 121 21.94 1.44 29.59
C VAL A 121 21.92 2.97 29.61
N ALA A 122 23.06 3.63 29.33
CA ALA A 122 23.14 5.08 29.24
C ALA A 122 22.22 5.64 28.15
N CYS A 123 22.34 5.14 26.92
CA CYS A 123 21.45 5.50 25.81
C CYS A 123 19.98 5.15 26.09
N GLN A 124 19.72 4.01 26.71
CA GLN A 124 18.35 3.63 27.09
C GLN A 124 17.74 4.62 28.11
N ARG A 125 18.51 5.03 29.14
CA ARG A 125 18.06 6.00 30.16
C ARG A 125 17.85 7.38 29.55
N ALA A 126 18.75 7.84 28.69
CA ALA A 126 18.62 9.11 27.99
C ALA A 126 17.37 9.15 27.10
N ASN A 127 17.08 8.06 26.39
CA ASN A 127 15.92 7.98 25.50
C ASN A 127 14.59 7.77 26.22
N TRP A 128 14.61 7.29 27.48
CA TRP A 128 13.42 6.86 28.20
C TRP A 128 12.30 7.91 28.33
N PRO A 129 12.57 9.20 28.62
CA PRO A 129 11.52 10.22 28.70
C PRO A 129 10.68 10.34 27.43
N LEU A 130 11.29 10.10 26.27
CA LEU A 130 10.62 10.06 24.98
C LEU A 130 10.01 8.68 24.71
N HIS A 131 10.81 7.61 24.80
CA HIS A 131 10.40 6.25 24.44
C HIS A 131 9.21 5.74 25.25
N LYS A 132 9.11 6.10 26.55
CA LYS A 132 8.01 5.61 27.42
C LYS A 132 6.62 5.94 26.87
N LYS A 133 6.49 7.02 26.08
CA LYS A 133 5.23 7.44 25.44
C LYS A 133 4.78 6.47 24.34
N PHE A 134 5.74 5.81 23.68
CA PHE A 134 5.51 4.97 22.51
C PHE A 134 5.69 3.47 22.81
N CYS A 135 6.44 3.13 23.86
CA CYS A 135 6.84 1.76 24.22
C CYS A 135 5.68 0.74 24.14
N LYS A 136 4.49 1.09 24.66
CA LYS A 136 3.31 0.21 24.60
C LYS A 136 2.84 -0.04 23.16
N LYS A 137 2.68 1.01 22.35
CA LYS A 137 2.29 0.89 20.93
C LYS A 137 3.35 0.14 20.12
N LEU A 138 4.62 0.38 20.40
CA LEU A 138 5.72 -0.32 19.72
C LEU A 138 5.78 -1.82 20.05
N LYS A 139 5.22 -2.26 21.18
CA LYS A 139 5.03 -3.69 21.45
C LYS A 139 4.10 -4.31 20.40
N LEU A 140 3.01 -3.61 20.07
CA LEU A 140 2.07 -4.05 19.04
C LEU A 140 2.73 -4.08 17.66
N VAL A 141 3.45 -3.01 17.28
CA VAL A 141 4.21 -2.96 16.01
C VAL A 141 5.16 -4.16 15.88
N ALA A 142 5.94 -4.46 16.93
CA ALA A 142 6.89 -5.57 16.89
C ALA A 142 6.21 -6.94 16.77
N LEU A 143 5.01 -7.08 17.34
CA LEU A 143 4.21 -8.29 17.26
C LEU A 143 3.58 -8.43 15.86
N ASP A 144 2.86 -7.40 15.43
CA ASP A 144 2.09 -7.40 14.19
C ASP A 144 3.01 -7.58 12.98
N ARG A 145 4.21 -7.00 12.98
CA ARG A 145 5.21 -7.23 11.90
C ARG A 145 5.62 -8.70 11.76
N LEU A 146 5.69 -9.44 12.86
CA LEU A 146 5.98 -10.87 12.77
C LEU A 146 4.75 -11.62 12.26
N VAL A 147 3.59 -11.39 12.87
CA VAL A 147 2.34 -12.10 12.54
C VAL A 147 1.87 -11.79 11.11
N GLU A 148 2.22 -10.63 10.55
CA GLU A 148 1.98 -10.26 9.14
C GLU A 148 2.53 -11.31 8.17
N TRP A 149 3.56 -12.06 8.55
CA TRP A 149 4.05 -13.19 7.76
C TRP A 149 2.95 -14.20 7.41
N LEU A 150 1.93 -14.34 8.27
CA LEU A 150 0.78 -15.22 8.06
C LEU A 150 -0.15 -14.77 6.92
N VAL A 151 -0.08 -13.51 6.51
CA VAL A 151 -0.78 -13.01 5.31
C VAL A 151 -0.15 -13.65 4.07
N PHE A 152 1.18 -13.73 4.02
CA PHE A 152 1.91 -14.32 2.89
C PHE A 152 1.81 -15.84 2.82
N THR A 153 1.60 -16.52 3.94
CA THR A 153 1.36 -17.98 3.98
C THR A 153 -0.09 -18.34 3.67
N GLY A 154 -0.98 -17.35 3.64
CA GLY A 154 -2.39 -17.51 3.31
C GLY A 154 -3.28 -17.90 4.49
N ASP A 155 -2.76 -17.91 5.72
CA ASP A 155 -3.57 -18.14 6.93
C ASP A 155 -4.40 -16.89 7.29
N ILE A 156 -3.98 -15.70 6.85
CA ILE A 156 -4.69 -14.43 7.02
C ILE A 156 -5.00 -13.79 5.64
N PRO A 157 -6.20 -13.20 5.46
CA PRO A 157 -7.34 -13.27 6.35
C PRO A 157 -7.96 -14.68 6.34
N PHE A 158 -8.70 -15.01 7.38
CA PHE A 158 -9.59 -16.17 7.35
C PHE A 158 -10.74 -15.93 6.35
N PRO A 159 -11.35 -16.99 5.80
CA PRO A 159 -12.51 -16.84 4.91
C PRO A 159 -13.69 -16.13 5.58
N THR A 160 -14.28 -15.19 4.85
CA THR A 160 -15.47 -14.42 5.23
C THR A 160 -16.68 -14.87 4.42
N GLU A 161 -17.87 -14.60 4.94
CA GLU A 161 -19.16 -14.92 4.30
C GLU A 161 -19.82 -13.65 3.77
N ALA A 162 -20.93 -13.80 3.05
CA ALA A 162 -21.76 -12.66 2.66
C ALA A 162 -22.15 -11.84 3.90
N TRP A 163 -22.15 -10.52 3.78
CA TRP A 163 -22.50 -9.64 4.89
C TRP A 163 -23.94 -9.90 5.31
N THR A 164 -24.15 -10.03 6.62
CA THR A 164 -25.47 -10.25 7.22
C THR A 164 -26.28 -8.96 7.36
N LYS A 165 -25.61 -7.81 7.18
CA LYS A 165 -26.22 -6.48 7.16
C LYS A 165 -25.93 -5.78 5.83
N PRO A 166 -26.84 -4.93 5.33
CA PRO A 166 -26.53 -4.03 4.23
C PRO A 166 -25.30 -3.19 4.53
N ALA A 167 -24.51 -2.85 3.51
CA ALA A 167 -23.34 -2.00 3.66
C ALA A 167 -23.67 -0.67 4.34
N GLY A 168 -24.91 -0.18 4.15
CA GLY A 168 -25.57 0.93 4.84
C GLY A 168 -25.36 0.99 6.35
N ASP A 169 -25.51 -0.17 6.99
CA ASP A 169 -25.75 -0.35 8.42
C ASP A 169 -24.50 -0.81 9.19
N VAL A 170 -23.37 -0.89 8.50
CA VAL A 170 -22.07 -1.31 9.08
C VAL A 170 -21.25 -0.05 9.31
N ALA A 171 -21.17 0.40 10.56
CA ALA A 171 -20.56 1.68 10.91
C ALA A 171 -19.02 1.62 11.03
N GLY A 172 -18.44 0.42 11.14
CA GLY A 172 -17.00 0.23 11.25
C GLY A 172 -16.61 -1.20 11.63
N TRP A 173 -15.41 -1.37 12.15
CA TRP A 173 -14.85 -2.70 12.46
C TRP A 173 -15.62 -3.50 13.51
N GLU A 174 -16.22 -2.85 14.51
CA GLU A 174 -17.01 -3.56 15.54
C GLU A 174 -18.21 -4.28 14.90
N ASP A 175 -18.97 -3.58 14.05
CA ASP A 175 -20.05 -4.18 13.27
C ASP A 175 -19.53 -5.27 12.32
N TRP A 176 -18.43 -5.00 11.61
CA TRP A 176 -17.85 -5.96 10.68
C TRP A 176 -17.46 -7.26 11.37
N PHE A 177 -16.79 -7.19 12.53
CA PHE A 177 -16.43 -8.36 13.33
C PHE A 177 -17.67 -9.06 13.90
N ALA A 178 -18.69 -8.32 14.33
CA ALA A 178 -19.94 -8.90 14.84
C ALA A 178 -20.70 -9.71 13.77
N MET A 179 -20.52 -9.40 12.49
CA MET A 179 -21.08 -10.19 11.38
C MET A 179 -20.33 -11.49 11.10
N GLN A 180 -19.11 -11.66 11.61
CA GLN A 180 -18.30 -12.84 11.31
C GLN A 180 -18.78 -14.04 12.12
N GLY A 181 -19.49 -14.96 11.47
CA GLY A 181 -19.85 -16.25 12.06
C GLY A 181 -18.61 -17.03 12.52
N GLN A 182 -18.70 -17.65 13.69
CA GLN A 182 -17.63 -18.47 14.30
C GLN A 182 -16.27 -17.75 14.42
N LEU A 183 -16.28 -16.44 14.66
CA LEU A 183 -15.06 -15.63 14.68
C LEU A 183 -13.98 -16.18 15.63
N GLU A 184 -14.34 -16.58 16.85
CA GLU A 184 -13.37 -17.12 17.81
C GLU A 184 -12.77 -18.46 17.38
N GLU A 185 -13.53 -19.30 16.68
CA GLU A 185 -13.02 -20.56 16.11
C GLU A 185 -12.06 -20.28 14.94
N LYS A 186 -12.42 -19.33 14.06
CA LYS A 186 -11.56 -18.89 12.95
C LYS A 186 -10.23 -18.33 13.46
N LEU A 187 -10.28 -17.45 14.47
CA LEU A 187 -9.07 -16.93 15.12
C LEU A 187 -8.28 -18.05 15.81
N GLY A 188 -8.96 -18.96 16.51
CA GLY A 188 -8.35 -20.13 17.13
C GLY A 188 -7.61 -21.02 16.13
N ALA A 189 -8.18 -21.25 14.94
CA ALA A 189 -7.58 -22.03 13.87
C ALA A 189 -6.28 -21.39 13.35
N VAL A 190 -6.25 -20.07 13.15
CA VAL A 190 -5.02 -19.35 12.77
C VAL A 190 -3.95 -19.50 13.85
N LEU A 191 -4.32 -19.37 15.12
CA LEU A 191 -3.38 -19.51 16.25
C LEU A 191 -2.83 -20.93 16.40
N ALA A 192 -3.65 -21.95 16.13
CA ALA A 192 -3.25 -23.36 16.13
C ALA A 192 -2.53 -23.78 14.83
N GLY A 193 -2.45 -22.88 13.84
CA GLY A 193 -1.88 -23.15 12.54
C GLY A 193 -0.38 -23.50 12.56
N ARG A 194 0.03 -24.27 11.54
CA ARG A 194 1.43 -24.68 11.36
C ARG A 194 2.37 -23.47 11.27
N TYR A 195 2.00 -22.44 10.51
CA TYR A 195 2.85 -21.27 10.30
C TYR A 195 2.95 -20.38 11.54
N MET A 196 1.89 -20.31 12.37
CA MET A 196 1.98 -19.65 13.69
C MET A 196 3.02 -20.35 14.58
N SER A 197 3.02 -21.68 14.61
CA SER A 197 4.01 -22.46 15.36
C SER A 197 5.43 -22.26 14.81
N LEU A 198 5.58 -22.27 13.49
CA LEU A 198 6.86 -22.10 12.81
C LEU A 198 7.46 -20.71 13.04
N LEU A 199 6.64 -19.67 12.99
CA LEU A 199 7.04 -18.30 13.25
C LEU A 199 7.71 -18.18 14.61
N TRP A 200 7.06 -18.65 15.67
CA TRP A 200 7.59 -18.50 17.03
C TRP A 200 8.78 -19.41 17.32
N ALA A 201 8.89 -20.55 16.62
CA ALA A 201 10.09 -21.38 16.68
C ALA A 201 11.32 -20.70 16.05
N ASN A 202 11.14 -19.72 15.15
CA ASN A 202 12.22 -19.13 14.35
C ASN A 202 12.43 -17.62 14.58
N ALA A 203 11.50 -16.90 15.20
CA ALA A 203 11.56 -15.45 15.34
C ALA A 203 12.60 -14.93 16.35
N GLY A 204 13.22 -15.80 17.16
CA GLY A 204 14.19 -15.39 18.18
C GLY A 204 13.61 -14.45 19.26
N LYS A 205 12.29 -14.56 19.49
CA LYS A 205 11.51 -13.81 20.49
C LYS A 205 10.62 -14.77 21.29
N PRO A 206 10.35 -14.49 22.57
CA PRO A 206 9.38 -15.29 23.33
C PRO A 206 7.99 -15.15 22.68
N ARG A 207 7.28 -16.28 22.57
CA ARG A 207 5.89 -16.29 22.08
C ARG A 207 5.01 -15.51 23.07
N PRO A 208 4.21 -14.53 22.61
CA PRO A 208 3.22 -13.85 23.45
C PRO A 208 2.11 -14.78 23.94
N GLU A 209 1.31 -14.28 24.88
CA GLU A 209 0.08 -14.95 25.30
C GLU A 209 -0.94 -14.98 24.15
N ASP A 210 -1.82 -15.99 24.16
CA ASP A 210 -2.79 -16.20 23.08
C ASP A 210 -3.75 -15.00 22.91
N GLY A 211 -4.08 -14.29 23.99
CA GLY A 211 -4.87 -13.06 23.90
C GLY A 211 -4.19 -11.98 23.05
N GLU A 212 -2.89 -11.76 23.24
CA GLU A 212 -2.13 -10.78 22.44
C GLU A 212 -2.02 -11.20 20.97
N LEU A 213 -1.91 -12.51 20.71
CA LEU A 213 -1.88 -13.06 19.36
C LEU A 213 -3.23 -12.90 18.64
N ARG A 214 -4.36 -13.18 19.30
CA ARG A 214 -5.70 -12.96 18.73
C ARG A 214 -5.90 -11.50 18.33
N GLU A 215 -5.50 -10.56 19.19
CA GLU A 215 -5.59 -9.14 18.90
C GLU A 215 -4.68 -8.71 17.73
N SER A 216 -3.50 -9.34 17.59
CA SER A 216 -2.63 -9.13 16.44
C SER A 216 -3.26 -9.61 15.14
N VAL A 217 -3.84 -10.82 15.15
CA VAL A 217 -4.57 -11.35 13.99
C VAL A 217 -5.76 -10.45 13.63
N ARG A 218 -6.54 -9.97 14.61
CA ARG A 218 -7.63 -9.01 14.38
C ARG A 218 -7.13 -7.75 13.68
N ARG A 219 -6.05 -7.13 14.16
CA ARG A 219 -5.47 -5.93 13.51
C ARG A 219 -5.02 -6.21 12.07
N LEU A 220 -4.38 -7.35 11.81
CA LEU A 220 -3.95 -7.72 10.46
C LEU A 220 -5.11 -8.00 9.51
N VAL A 221 -6.21 -8.58 10.01
CA VAL A 221 -7.45 -8.73 9.25
C VAL A 221 -8.02 -7.37 8.86
N THR A 222 -8.02 -6.39 9.78
CA THR A 222 -8.44 -5.02 9.44
C THR A 222 -7.54 -4.36 8.41
N ASP A 223 -6.23 -4.59 8.50
CA ASP A 223 -5.24 -4.06 7.54
C ASP A 223 -5.48 -4.59 6.13
N PHE A 224 -5.74 -5.89 6.04
CA PHE A 224 -6.03 -6.57 4.78
C PHE A 224 -7.35 -6.09 4.15
N HIS A 225 -8.44 -6.06 4.94
CA HIS A 225 -9.77 -5.72 4.43
C HIS A 225 -10.02 -4.21 4.30
N SER A 226 -9.16 -3.35 4.87
CA SER A 226 -9.30 -1.88 4.80
C SER A 226 -9.50 -1.38 3.36
N ARG A 227 -8.73 -1.90 2.39
CA ARG A 227 -8.82 -1.48 0.98
C ARG A 227 -10.17 -1.81 0.33
N PRO A 228 -10.64 -3.06 0.26
CA PRO A 228 -11.94 -3.37 -0.34
C PRO A 228 -13.10 -2.71 0.42
N LEU A 229 -13.02 -2.57 1.75
CA LEU A 229 -14.06 -1.89 2.52
C LEU A 229 -14.11 -0.38 2.25
N THR A 230 -12.95 0.24 2.03
CA THR A 230 -12.86 1.65 1.63
C THR A 230 -13.41 1.87 0.21
N ILE A 231 -13.20 0.94 -0.71
CA ILE A 231 -13.86 0.99 -2.04
C ILE A 231 -15.38 0.95 -1.87
N GLY A 232 -15.89 0.02 -1.04
CA GLY A 232 -17.32 -0.08 -0.73
C GLY A 232 -17.90 1.21 -0.12
N LEU A 233 -17.14 1.86 0.78
CA LEU A 233 -17.46 3.19 1.30
C LEU A 233 -17.54 4.22 0.17
N GLY A 234 -16.58 4.23 -0.75
CA GLY A 234 -16.60 5.10 -1.93
C GLY A 234 -17.86 4.93 -2.76
N LEU A 235 -18.23 3.69 -3.11
CA LEU A 235 -19.46 3.40 -3.86
C LEU A 235 -20.70 3.98 -3.17
N ARG A 236 -20.79 3.84 -1.84
CA ARG A 236 -21.88 4.43 -1.04
C ARG A 236 -21.87 5.96 -1.07
N LEU A 237 -20.72 6.59 -0.85
CA LEU A 237 -20.59 8.05 -0.82
C LEU A 237 -21.01 8.71 -2.14
N PHE A 238 -20.77 8.03 -3.27
CA PHE A 238 -21.14 8.51 -4.60
C PHE A 238 -22.49 7.98 -5.11
N GLY A 239 -23.22 7.20 -4.30
CA GLY A 239 -24.52 6.64 -4.70
C GLY A 239 -24.44 5.66 -5.88
N ILE A 240 -23.30 4.98 -6.06
CA ILE A 240 -23.08 3.99 -7.11
C ILE A 240 -23.59 2.65 -6.60
N ASP A 241 -24.59 2.07 -7.29
CA ASP A 241 -25.22 0.80 -6.90
C ASP A 241 -24.60 -0.40 -7.66
N PRO A 242 -23.86 -1.29 -6.96
CA PRO A 242 -23.36 -2.56 -7.51
C PRO A 242 -24.39 -3.53 -8.07
N LEU A 243 -25.65 -3.41 -7.64
CA LEU A 243 -26.73 -4.30 -8.06
C LEU A 243 -27.35 -3.84 -9.40
N ALA A 244 -27.14 -2.57 -9.77
CA ALA A 244 -27.76 -1.99 -10.96
C ALA A 244 -27.04 -2.35 -12.25
N LYS A 245 -25.70 -2.42 -12.25
CA LYS A 245 -24.89 -2.70 -13.43
C LYS A 245 -23.48 -3.20 -13.05
N PRO A 246 -22.76 -3.87 -13.97
CA PRO A 246 -21.35 -4.16 -13.76
C PRO A 246 -20.55 -2.87 -13.56
N LEU A 247 -19.55 -2.89 -12.67
CA LEU A 247 -18.75 -1.73 -12.32
C LEU A 247 -17.28 -1.89 -12.69
N THR A 248 -16.64 -0.79 -13.06
CA THR A 248 -15.18 -0.70 -13.19
C THR A 248 -14.64 0.30 -12.17
N ILE A 249 -13.69 -0.15 -11.35
CA ILE A 249 -13.03 0.65 -10.31
C ILE A 249 -11.55 0.78 -10.69
N HIS A 250 -11.03 2.00 -10.79
CA HIS A 250 -9.60 2.21 -11.02
C HIS A 250 -8.92 2.55 -9.70
N VAL A 251 -7.95 1.74 -9.29
CA VAL A 251 -7.04 2.07 -8.19
C VAL A 251 -5.82 2.78 -8.78
N VAL A 252 -5.70 4.09 -8.54
CA VAL A 252 -4.70 4.95 -9.17
C VAL A 252 -3.52 5.21 -8.25
N GLY A 253 -2.31 5.20 -8.83
CA GLY A 253 -1.08 5.26 -8.06
C GLY A 253 -0.77 3.95 -7.32
N ALA A 254 -1.32 2.82 -7.78
CA ALA A 254 -1.08 1.53 -7.17
C ALA A 254 0.42 1.19 -7.18
N SER A 255 0.92 0.71 -6.05
CA SER A 255 2.33 0.38 -5.87
C SER A 255 2.49 -1.09 -5.47
N HIS A 256 3.71 -1.50 -5.12
CA HIS A 256 3.96 -2.79 -4.51
C HIS A 256 3.16 -2.99 -3.21
N VAL A 257 2.75 -1.91 -2.52
CA VAL A 257 1.92 -1.96 -1.31
C VAL A 257 0.54 -2.57 -1.59
N GLU A 258 -0.05 -2.30 -2.76
CA GLU A 258 -1.35 -2.83 -3.18
C GLU A 258 -1.23 -4.13 -4.00
N THR A 259 -0.09 -4.36 -4.66
CA THR A 259 0.04 -5.37 -5.72
C THR A 259 1.00 -6.52 -5.41
N LEU A 260 1.89 -6.37 -4.43
CA LEU A 260 2.85 -7.43 -4.09
C LEU A 260 2.14 -8.61 -3.42
N ASN A 261 2.25 -9.79 -4.04
CA ASN A 261 1.60 -11.04 -3.63
C ASN A 261 0.07 -10.98 -3.58
N THR A 262 -0.55 -10.00 -4.24
CA THR A 262 -2.01 -9.89 -4.30
C THR A 262 -2.59 -11.10 -5.03
N ARG A 263 -3.47 -11.82 -4.33
CA ARG A 263 -4.21 -12.96 -4.89
C ARG A 263 -5.42 -12.43 -5.63
N VAL A 264 -5.86 -13.19 -6.65
CA VAL A 264 -7.05 -12.82 -7.45
C VAL A 264 -8.35 -12.72 -6.63
N THR A 265 -8.36 -13.24 -5.41
CA THR A 265 -9.50 -13.27 -4.47
C THR A 265 -9.41 -12.21 -3.37
N ASP A 266 -8.34 -11.40 -3.30
CA ASP A 266 -8.10 -10.50 -2.16
C ASP A 266 -9.17 -9.40 -2.02
N TYR A 267 -9.89 -9.11 -3.11
CA TYR A 267 -10.98 -8.14 -3.14
C TYR A 267 -12.37 -8.78 -3.16
N ASP A 268 -12.49 -10.10 -2.96
CA ASP A 268 -13.78 -10.81 -2.92
C ASP A 268 -14.70 -10.30 -1.79
N GLU A 269 -14.13 -9.60 -0.80
CA GLU A 269 -14.90 -8.91 0.24
C GLU A 269 -15.90 -7.90 -0.34
N LEU A 270 -15.63 -7.33 -1.52
CA LEU A 270 -16.59 -6.50 -2.25
C LEU A 270 -17.85 -7.29 -2.66
N ALA A 271 -17.67 -8.53 -3.14
CA ALA A 271 -18.82 -9.38 -3.48
C ALA A 271 -19.59 -9.83 -2.23
N ARG A 272 -18.90 -9.98 -1.10
CA ARG A 272 -19.54 -10.28 0.19
C ARG A 272 -20.30 -9.09 0.76
N MET A 273 -19.78 -7.88 0.56
CA MET A 273 -20.42 -6.62 0.96
C MET A 273 -21.69 -6.33 0.16
N PHE A 274 -21.72 -6.73 -1.12
CA PHE A 274 -22.85 -6.53 -2.03
C PHE A 274 -23.32 -7.85 -2.65
N PRO A 275 -24.04 -8.71 -1.90
CA PRO A 275 -24.54 -9.97 -2.43
C PRO A 275 -25.45 -9.73 -3.65
N GLY A 276 -25.16 -10.40 -4.77
CA GLY A 276 -25.92 -10.26 -6.03
C GLY A 276 -25.42 -9.20 -7.01
N GLN A 277 -24.31 -8.52 -6.70
CA GLN A 277 -23.66 -7.53 -7.57
C GLN A 277 -23.43 -8.04 -9.02
N GLN A 278 -23.52 -7.13 -10.00
CA GLN A 278 -23.59 -7.46 -11.42
C GLN A 278 -22.23 -7.74 -12.10
N GLY A 279 -21.15 -7.75 -11.34
CA GLY A 279 -19.75 -7.91 -11.74
C GLY A 279 -18.95 -6.66 -11.38
N MET A 280 -17.74 -6.82 -10.82
CA MET A 280 -16.84 -5.68 -10.61
C MET A 280 -15.43 -5.99 -11.12
N GLU A 281 -14.85 -5.06 -11.86
CA GLU A 281 -13.43 -5.04 -12.14
C GLU A 281 -12.73 -4.00 -11.26
N VAL A 282 -11.60 -4.38 -10.65
CA VAL A 282 -10.69 -3.44 -9.98
C VAL A 282 -9.36 -3.44 -10.75
N VAL A 283 -9.08 -2.33 -11.42
CA VAL A 283 -7.88 -2.11 -12.24
C VAL A 283 -6.83 -1.38 -11.41
N MET A 284 -5.73 -2.05 -11.09
CA MET A 284 -4.60 -1.45 -10.36
C MET A 284 -3.65 -0.75 -11.34
N VAL A 285 -3.57 0.59 -11.29
CA VAL A 285 -2.76 1.38 -12.22
C VAL A 285 -1.70 2.17 -11.46
N GLY A 286 -0.43 1.94 -11.76
CA GLY A 286 0.67 2.71 -11.19
C GLY A 286 2.05 2.28 -11.67
N VAL A 287 3.05 3.12 -11.42
CA VAL A 287 4.42 2.94 -11.93
C VAL A 287 5.19 1.82 -11.22
N ASP A 288 4.79 1.51 -9.99
CA ASP A 288 5.41 0.47 -9.13
C ASP A 288 4.50 -0.74 -8.94
N VAL A 289 3.51 -0.92 -9.82
CA VAL A 289 2.78 -2.19 -9.96
C VAL A 289 3.80 -3.30 -10.27
N VAL A 290 3.73 -4.38 -9.51
CA VAL A 290 4.65 -5.53 -9.61
C VAL A 290 4.04 -6.70 -10.37
N ASP A 291 4.91 -7.52 -10.97
CA ASP A 291 4.49 -8.75 -11.65
C ASP A 291 3.87 -9.74 -10.65
N GLY A 292 2.74 -10.35 -11.02
CA GLY A 292 1.99 -11.25 -10.14
C GLY A 292 0.70 -11.79 -10.77
N PRO A 293 -0.13 -12.53 -10.00
CA PRO A 293 -1.35 -13.16 -10.51
C PRO A 293 -2.38 -12.19 -11.12
N ILE A 294 -2.34 -10.92 -10.71
CA ILE A 294 -3.25 -9.86 -11.17
C ILE A 294 -2.66 -9.01 -12.31
N MET A 295 -1.40 -9.23 -12.70
CA MET A 295 -0.80 -8.60 -13.88
C MET A 295 -1.31 -9.24 -15.17
N ARG A 296 -2.52 -8.83 -15.53
CA ARG A 296 -3.27 -9.23 -16.71
C ARG A 296 -4.04 -8.01 -17.24
N PRO A 297 -4.30 -7.95 -18.55
CA PRO A 297 -4.87 -6.76 -19.16
C PRO A 297 -6.26 -6.43 -18.58
N PRO A 298 -6.63 -5.14 -18.52
CA PRO A 298 -7.99 -4.74 -18.21
C PRO A 298 -9.00 -5.38 -19.16
N LEU A 299 -10.23 -5.56 -18.69
CA LEU A 299 -11.28 -6.16 -19.49
C LEU A 299 -11.93 -5.13 -20.43
N ALA A 300 -12.16 -5.53 -21.67
CA ALA A 300 -13.03 -4.83 -22.60
C ALA A 300 -14.51 -5.24 -22.46
N THR A 301 -14.78 -6.35 -21.75
CA THR A 301 -16.12 -6.90 -21.52
C THR A 301 -16.46 -6.91 -20.03
N PRO A 302 -17.74 -6.80 -19.65
CA PRO A 302 -18.12 -6.81 -18.25
C PRO A 302 -17.76 -8.11 -17.53
N VAL A 303 -17.43 -7.97 -16.25
CA VAL A 303 -17.20 -9.10 -15.34
C VAL A 303 -18.52 -9.86 -15.13
N PRO A 304 -18.51 -11.20 -15.05
CA PRO A 304 -19.73 -11.96 -14.75
C PRO A 304 -20.34 -11.59 -13.38
N GLN A 305 -21.66 -11.73 -13.27
CA GLN A 305 -22.40 -11.49 -12.03
C GLN A 305 -21.79 -12.26 -10.84
N GLY A 306 -21.72 -11.59 -9.69
CA GLY A 306 -21.21 -12.15 -8.44
C GLY A 306 -19.69 -12.33 -8.39
N ARG A 307 -18.94 -11.95 -9.44
CA ARG A 307 -17.48 -12.06 -9.49
C ARG A 307 -16.79 -10.70 -9.33
N ILE A 308 -15.60 -10.76 -8.72
CA ILE A 308 -14.63 -9.66 -8.70
C ILE A 308 -13.47 -10.07 -9.60
N TYR A 309 -13.06 -9.16 -10.48
CA TYR A 309 -11.90 -9.35 -11.36
C TYR A 309 -10.83 -8.31 -11.02
N LEU A 310 -9.64 -8.77 -10.66
CA LEU A 310 -8.48 -7.90 -10.50
C LEU A 310 -7.67 -7.87 -11.80
N SER A 311 -7.35 -6.68 -12.30
CA SER A 311 -6.42 -6.46 -13.41
C SER A 311 -5.39 -5.40 -13.03
N SER A 312 -4.35 -5.23 -13.84
CA SER A 312 -3.29 -4.29 -13.51
C SER A 312 -2.60 -3.72 -14.75
N PHE A 313 -2.14 -2.47 -14.62
CA PHE A 313 -1.39 -1.76 -15.64
C PHE A 313 -0.22 -1.03 -15.00
N LYS A 314 1.00 -1.30 -15.51
CA LYS A 314 2.22 -0.64 -15.04
C LYS A 314 2.49 0.64 -15.84
N GLY A 315 2.22 1.79 -15.23
CA GLY A 315 2.41 3.10 -15.87
C GLY A 315 1.74 4.24 -15.11
N LEU A 316 1.90 5.46 -15.62
CA LEU A 316 1.19 6.62 -15.10
C LEU A 316 -0.29 6.52 -15.46
N TYR A 317 -1.17 7.00 -14.59
CA TYR A 317 -2.61 6.86 -14.82
C TYR A 317 -3.11 7.66 -16.03
N HIS A 318 -2.53 8.84 -16.29
CA HIS A 318 -2.88 9.63 -17.47
C HIS A 318 -2.44 8.95 -18.78
N ASP A 319 -1.30 8.26 -18.80
CA ASP A 319 -0.87 7.45 -19.96
C ASP A 319 -1.80 6.24 -20.15
N PHE A 320 -2.22 5.60 -19.05
CA PHE A 320 -3.21 4.53 -19.08
C PHE A 320 -4.55 5.01 -19.63
N TRP A 321 -5.00 6.20 -19.21
CA TRP A 321 -6.23 6.80 -19.70
C TRP A 321 -6.20 7.02 -21.21
N GLU A 322 -5.19 7.73 -21.71
CA GLU A 322 -5.02 8.00 -23.14
C GLU A 322 -4.86 6.69 -23.94
N GLY A 323 -4.00 5.78 -23.46
CA GLY A 323 -3.63 4.59 -24.18
C GLY A 323 -4.64 3.45 -24.13
N GLN A 324 -5.44 3.34 -23.06
CA GLN A 324 -6.35 2.22 -22.81
C GLN A 324 -7.82 2.65 -22.74
N VAL A 325 -8.14 3.71 -22.00
CA VAL A 325 -9.54 4.12 -21.80
C VAL A 325 -10.09 4.84 -23.03
N GLU A 326 -9.37 5.83 -23.56
CA GLU A 326 -9.80 6.58 -24.75
C GLU A 326 -9.81 5.71 -26.02
N THR A 327 -8.92 4.74 -26.10
CA THR A 327 -8.85 3.74 -27.17
C THR A 327 -9.86 2.58 -26.99
N LYS A 328 -10.65 2.58 -25.91
CA LYS A 328 -11.65 1.55 -25.57
C LYS A 328 -11.08 0.14 -25.37
N LEU A 329 -9.80 0.04 -25.00
CA LEU A 329 -9.17 -1.21 -24.57
C LEU A 329 -9.44 -1.51 -23.09
N ALA A 330 -9.76 -0.47 -22.30
CA ALA A 330 -10.24 -0.56 -20.94
C ALA A 330 -11.53 0.25 -20.77
N ALA A 331 -12.40 -0.16 -19.85
CA ALA A 331 -13.60 0.58 -19.52
C ALA A 331 -13.26 1.91 -18.79
N ARG A 332 -14.15 2.89 -18.92
CA ARG A 332 -14.12 4.11 -18.10
C ARG A 332 -14.53 3.74 -16.66
N PRO A 333 -13.90 4.28 -15.61
CA PRO A 333 -14.23 3.91 -14.25
C PRO A 333 -15.55 4.53 -13.80
N ASP A 334 -16.31 3.78 -13.02
CA ASP A 334 -17.41 4.27 -12.19
C ASP A 334 -16.89 4.93 -10.91
N LEU A 335 -15.78 4.42 -10.38
CA LEU A 335 -15.10 4.95 -9.19
C LEU A 335 -13.58 4.92 -9.39
N VAL A 336 -12.91 5.99 -9.01
CA VAL A 336 -11.46 6.06 -8.87
C VAL A 336 -11.09 6.06 -7.40
N VAL A 337 -10.11 5.25 -7.01
CA VAL A 337 -9.58 5.22 -5.62
C VAL A 337 -8.07 5.37 -5.63
N GLY A 338 -7.53 6.31 -4.86
CA GLY A 338 -6.09 6.43 -4.63
C GLY A 338 -5.76 6.17 -3.16
N PHE A 339 -5.12 5.05 -2.89
CA PHE A 339 -4.66 4.75 -1.53
C PHE A 339 -3.34 5.47 -1.28
N HIS A 340 -3.37 6.51 -0.44
CA HIS A 340 -2.18 7.24 0.00
C HIS A 340 -1.37 7.80 -1.18
N PRO A 341 -1.99 8.62 -2.05
CA PRO A 341 -1.37 9.04 -3.31
C PRO A 341 -0.09 9.87 -3.11
N GLY A 342 0.12 10.45 -1.93
CA GLY A 342 1.41 11.05 -1.54
C GLY A 342 1.79 12.33 -2.29
N PHE A 343 0.92 12.88 -3.15
CA PHE A 343 1.21 14.09 -3.93
C PHE A 343 1.54 15.32 -3.06
N HIS A 344 1.13 15.34 -1.79
CA HIS A 344 1.45 16.41 -0.85
C HIS A 344 2.86 16.29 -0.23
N ALA A 345 3.55 15.16 -0.41
CA ALA A 345 4.78 14.86 0.32
C ALA A 345 5.98 15.67 -0.18
N CYS A 346 6.08 15.91 -1.49
CA CYS A 346 7.11 16.76 -2.08
C CYS A 346 6.71 17.30 -3.47
N PRO A 347 7.39 18.36 -3.97
CA PRO A 347 7.09 18.95 -5.28
C PRO A 347 7.23 17.98 -6.46
N ASP A 348 8.18 17.05 -6.41
CA ASP A 348 8.40 16.10 -7.51
C ASP A 348 7.27 15.08 -7.64
N LEU A 349 6.76 14.56 -6.51
CA LEU A 349 5.57 13.70 -6.50
C LEU A 349 4.35 14.50 -6.96
N MET A 350 4.21 15.75 -6.53
CA MET A 350 3.13 16.62 -7.00
C MET A 350 3.18 16.80 -8.52
N ALA A 351 4.37 17.03 -9.10
CA ALA A 351 4.53 17.17 -10.54
C ALA A 351 4.13 15.90 -11.31
N GLY A 352 4.43 14.71 -10.77
CA GLY A 352 4.00 13.44 -11.36
C GLY A 352 2.49 13.21 -11.26
N TRP A 353 1.85 13.69 -10.19
CA TRP A 353 0.41 13.55 -9.96
C TRP A 353 -0.44 14.62 -10.64
N LEU A 354 0.10 15.81 -10.92
CA LEU A 354 -0.66 16.94 -11.43
C LEU A 354 -1.49 16.59 -12.69
N PRO A 355 -0.95 15.93 -13.74
CA PRO A 355 -1.77 15.59 -14.91
C PRO A 355 -2.92 14.63 -14.54
N THR A 356 -2.67 13.70 -13.62
CA THR A 356 -3.69 12.78 -13.13
C THR A 356 -4.77 13.52 -12.33
N LEU A 357 -4.42 14.43 -11.43
CA LEU A 357 -5.39 15.20 -10.65
C LEU A 357 -6.28 16.08 -11.54
N LEU A 358 -5.68 16.76 -12.53
CA LEU A 358 -6.42 17.56 -13.51
C LEU A 358 -7.37 16.69 -14.33
N LEU A 359 -6.92 15.51 -14.79
CA LEU A 359 -7.75 14.55 -15.51
C LEU A 359 -8.96 14.12 -14.67
N LEU A 360 -8.75 13.71 -13.41
CA LEU A 360 -9.83 13.28 -12.52
C LEU A 360 -10.88 14.39 -12.32
N ARG A 361 -10.42 15.64 -12.14
CA ARG A 361 -11.25 16.83 -12.01
C ARG A 361 -12.02 17.14 -13.30
N ASP A 362 -11.33 17.29 -14.42
CA ASP A 362 -11.90 17.79 -15.67
C ASP A 362 -12.87 16.79 -16.30
N TYR A 363 -12.59 15.50 -16.18
CA TYR A 363 -13.49 14.42 -16.61
C TYR A 363 -14.60 14.09 -15.59
N ARG A 364 -14.66 14.81 -14.46
CA ARG A 364 -15.66 14.65 -13.39
C ARG A 364 -15.76 13.20 -12.91
N LEU A 365 -14.63 12.57 -12.64
CA LEU A 365 -14.58 11.17 -12.18
C LEU A 365 -14.82 11.09 -10.67
N PRO A 366 -15.79 10.31 -10.18
CA PRO A 366 -15.97 10.04 -8.75
C PRO A 366 -14.66 9.50 -8.16
N THR A 367 -14.04 10.25 -7.25
CA THR A 367 -12.70 9.93 -6.76
C THR A 367 -12.65 9.91 -5.24
N LEU A 368 -12.11 8.83 -4.67
CA LEU A 368 -11.85 8.68 -3.25
C LEU A 368 -10.34 8.55 -2.99
N PHE A 369 -9.75 9.46 -2.23
CA PHE A 369 -8.38 9.30 -1.75
C PHE A 369 -8.34 8.94 -0.28
N THR A 370 -7.36 8.15 0.14
CA THR A 370 -7.05 7.95 1.56
C THR A 370 -5.70 8.50 1.95
N VAL A 371 -5.53 8.88 3.22
CA VAL A 371 -4.26 9.37 3.78
C VAL A 371 -4.03 8.81 5.19
N TYR A 372 -2.78 8.79 5.63
CA TYR A 372 -2.36 8.14 6.88
C TYR A 372 -2.61 8.97 8.13
N SER A 373 -2.75 10.30 7.99
CA SER A 373 -2.85 11.20 9.13
C SER A 373 -3.63 12.48 8.83
N GLU A 374 -4.05 13.17 9.89
CA GLU A 374 -4.72 14.46 9.79
C GLU A 374 -3.82 15.54 9.15
N GLN A 375 -2.50 15.43 9.35
CA GLN A 375 -1.54 16.35 8.73
C GLN A 375 -1.51 16.17 7.21
N GLU A 376 -1.44 14.92 6.73
CA GLU A 376 -1.51 14.60 5.30
C GLU A 376 -2.86 15.00 4.70
N LEU A 377 -3.95 14.84 5.45
CA LEU A 377 -5.28 15.29 5.05
C LEU A 377 -5.29 16.80 4.79
N LYS A 378 -4.83 17.62 5.74
CA LYS A 378 -4.78 19.08 5.61
C LYS A 378 -3.94 19.51 4.41
N SER A 379 -2.74 18.94 4.26
CA SER A 379 -1.85 19.25 3.14
C SER A 379 -2.43 18.82 1.79
N SER A 380 -3.11 17.67 1.73
CA SER A 380 -3.76 17.20 0.51
C SER A 380 -4.96 18.05 0.11
N LEU A 381 -5.80 18.44 1.08
CA LEU A 381 -6.96 19.31 0.86
C LEU A 381 -6.54 20.67 0.31
N GLN A 382 -5.46 21.27 0.85
CA GLN A 382 -4.95 22.54 0.37
C GLN A 382 -4.63 22.48 -1.14
N ILE A 383 -3.89 21.46 -1.57
CA ILE A 383 -3.56 21.26 -2.99
C ILE A 383 -4.82 21.08 -3.84
N LEU A 384 -5.77 20.27 -3.39
CA LEU A 384 -6.99 19.99 -4.17
C LEU A 384 -7.88 21.24 -4.31
N VAL A 385 -7.93 22.10 -3.29
CA VAL A 385 -8.61 23.40 -3.34
C VAL A 385 -7.89 24.37 -4.27
N GLU A 386 -6.56 24.43 -4.23
CA GLU A 386 -5.75 25.24 -5.17
C GLU A 386 -5.91 24.77 -6.63
N LEU A 387 -6.19 23.48 -6.83
CA LEU A 387 -6.57 22.92 -8.12
C LEU A 387 -8.06 23.09 -8.47
N GLU A 388 -8.82 23.89 -7.71
CA GLU A 388 -10.24 24.13 -7.94
C GLU A 388 -11.04 22.81 -8.05
N THR A 389 -10.68 21.80 -7.26
CA THR A 389 -11.39 20.51 -7.23
C THR A 389 -12.55 20.60 -6.24
N HIS A 390 -13.72 20.14 -6.65
CA HIS A 390 -14.87 20.08 -5.75
C HIS A 390 -14.70 18.95 -4.73
N ILE A 391 -14.58 19.35 -3.46
CA ILE A 391 -14.51 18.43 -2.32
C ILE A 391 -15.93 18.13 -1.85
N MET A 392 -16.41 16.92 -2.11
CA MET A 392 -17.74 16.48 -1.63
C MET A 392 -17.75 16.22 -0.13
N GLY A 393 -16.63 15.78 0.42
CA GLY A 393 -16.49 15.55 1.86
C GLY A 393 -15.17 14.87 2.21
N TYR A 394 -14.83 14.92 3.49
CA TYR A 394 -13.68 14.21 4.05
C TYR A 394 -13.97 13.90 5.52
N ALA A 395 -13.50 12.75 6.00
CA ALA A 395 -13.66 12.36 7.40
C ALA A 395 -12.64 11.28 7.77
N ALA A 396 -12.64 10.89 9.05
CA ALA A 396 -12.03 9.64 9.46
C ALA A 396 -12.70 8.47 8.72
N ASN A 397 -11.90 7.54 8.23
CA ASN A 397 -12.41 6.36 7.55
C ASN A 397 -12.83 5.32 8.61
N PRO A 398 -14.11 4.89 8.64
CA PRO A 398 -14.58 3.86 9.57
C PRO A 398 -13.87 2.51 9.39
N PHE A 399 -13.25 2.29 8.23
CA PHE A 399 -12.51 1.07 7.89
C PHE A 399 -11.00 1.29 7.83
N ALA A 400 -10.48 2.33 8.48
CA ALA A 400 -9.05 2.50 8.68
C ALA A 400 -8.43 1.28 9.39
N SER A 401 -7.25 0.84 8.96
CA SER A 401 -6.54 -0.29 9.59
C SER A 401 -6.33 -0.05 11.08
N LEU A 402 -6.55 -1.07 11.91
CA LEU A 402 -6.23 -1.00 13.34
C LEU A 402 -4.77 -1.34 13.63
N ARG A 403 -4.00 -1.76 12.61
CA ARG A 403 -2.59 -2.11 12.73
C ARG A 403 -1.73 -0.84 12.79
N PRO A 404 -0.94 -0.62 13.85
CA PRO A 404 -0.03 0.51 13.91
C PRO A 404 1.19 0.29 13.03
N GLU A 405 1.52 1.28 12.21
CA GLU A 405 2.73 1.32 11.38
C GLU A 405 3.75 2.30 11.93
N GLN A 406 5.02 1.89 11.95
CA GLN A 406 6.11 2.68 12.50
C GLN A 406 7.08 3.13 11.41
N VAL A 407 7.48 4.40 11.47
CA VAL A 407 8.67 4.89 10.75
C VAL A 407 9.94 4.36 11.44
N TYR A 408 10.55 3.32 10.88
CA TYR A 408 11.67 2.60 11.54
C TYR A 408 12.87 3.49 11.89
N SER A 409 13.24 4.41 11.00
CA SER A 409 14.34 5.35 11.24
C SER A 409 14.06 6.36 12.36
N SER A 410 12.79 6.53 12.74
CA SER A 410 12.35 7.44 13.81
C SER A 410 11.35 6.75 14.74
N PRO A 411 11.81 5.76 15.54
CA PRO A 411 10.92 4.80 16.17
C PRO A 411 10.04 5.39 17.28
N ASN A 412 10.38 6.57 17.80
CA ASN A 412 9.63 7.29 18.83
C ASN A 412 8.74 8.41 18.22
N LYS A 413 8.19 8.18 17.04
CA LYS A 413 7.09 8.97 16.47
C LYS A 413 5.75 8.27 16.72
N VAL A 414 4.66 9.04 16.62
CA VAL A 414 3.31 8.49 16.67
C VAL A 414 3.15 7.51 15.49
N PRO A 415 2.75 6.26 15.72
CA PRO A 415 2.45 5.32 14.64
C PRO A 415 1.29 5.84 13.79
N VAL A 416 1.35 5.58 12.49
CA VAL A 416 0.27 5.86 11.56
C VAL A 416 -0.57 4.62 11.32
N TYR A 417 -1.72 4.79 10.68
CA TYR A 417 -2.63 3.69 10.34
C TYR A 417 -3.09 3.83 8.90
N CYS A 418 -3.03 2.73 8.16
CA CYS A 418 -3.44 2.68 6.77
C CYS A 418 -4.90 3.11 6.61
N SER A 419 -5.13 4.00 5.64
CA SER A 419 -6.41 4.57 5.25
C SER A 419 -7.15 5.29 6.37
N SER A 420 -6.44 6.01 7.26
CA SER A 420 -7.02 6.71 8.43
C SER A 420 -8.12 7.72 8.09
N TYR A 421 -7.94 8.48 7.01
CA TYR A 421 -8.91 9.48 6.55
C TYR A 421 -9.19 9.28 5.08
N TYR A 422 -10.38 9.69 4.63
CA TYR A 422 -10.72 9.75 3.21
C TYR A 422 -11.03 11.18 2.77
N ILE A 423 -10.89 11.42 1.46
CA ILE A 423 -11.30 12.63 0.76
C ILE A 423 -12.10 12.21 -0.48
N ALA A 424 -13.36 12.64 -0.58
CA ALA A 424 -14.24 12.39 -1.72
C ALA A 424 -14.32 13.63 -2.61
N LEU A 425 -14.12 13.42 -3.91
CA LEU A 425 -13.97 14.48 -4.92
C LEU A 425 -14.88 14.20 -6.11
N LEU A 426 -15.47 15.25 -6.70
CA LEU A 426 -16.24 15.13 -7.94
C LEU A 426 -16.23 16.41 -8.76
N GLY A 427 -15.37 16.44 -9.78
CA GLY A 427 -15.36 17.52 -10.75
C GLY A 427 -14.67 18.81 -10.27
N PRO A 428 -14.75 19.89 -11.06
CA PRO A 428 -14.29 21.21 -10.65
C PRO A 428 -15.23 21.83 -9.60
N ALA A 429 -14.67 22.68 -8.74
CA ALA A 429 -15.44 23.53 -7.83
C ALA A 429 -16.40 24.41 -8.64
N ALA A 430 -17.63 24.57 -8.17
CA ALA A 430 -18.58 25.48 -8.82
C ALA A 430 -17.99 26.89 -8.86
N SER A 431 -18.05 27.54 -10.03
CA SER A 431 -17.72 28.95 -10.13
C SER A 431 -18.75 29.74 -9.33
N VAL A 432 -18.31 30.75 -8.58
CA VAL A 432 -19.19 31.64 -7.80
C VAL A 432 -20.18 32.44 -8.69
N GLY A 433 -20.11 32.28 -10.02
CA GLY A 433 -20.91 33.04 -11.00
C GLY A 433 -22.10 32.31 -11.63
N GLU A 434 -22.40 31.05 -11.29
CA GLU A 434 -23.57 30.32 -11.86
C GLU A 434 -24.80 30.30 -10.93
N LEU A 435 -24.81 31.10 -9.86
CA LEU A 435 -25.97 31.29 -8.97
C LEU A 435 -26.77 32.57 -9.24
N GLU A 436 -26.40 33.37 -10.24
CA GLU A 436 -27.19 34.51 -10.70
C GLU A 436 -27.70 34.27 -12.12
N GLY A 437 -28.83 33.58 -12.21
CA GLY A 437 -29.57 33.43 -13.46
C GLY A 437 -30.95 32.85 -13.22
N GLY A 438 -31.94 33.70 -12.94
CA GLY A 438 -33.35 33.26 -12.99
C GLY A 438 -34.39 34.04 -12.20
N SER A 439 -34.41 35.37 -12.29
CA SER A 439 -35.61 36.23 -12.12
C SER A 439 -35.17 37.63 -12.57
N ASP A 440 -35.56 38.14 -13.73
CA ASP A 440 -36.93 38.49 -14.09
C ASP A 440 -37.08 38.53 -15.61
N ASP A 441 -38.20 37.99 -16.11
CA ASP A 441 -38.92 38.48 -17.29
C ASP A 441 -40.34 37.87 -17.24
N ASP A 442 -41.26 38.61 -16.60
CA ASP A 442 -42.60 39.01 -17.09
C ASP A 442 -43.45 39.63 -15.96
#